data_AF-A0A7L0NBV4-F1
#
_entry.id   AF-A0A7L0NBV4-F1
#
_cell.length_a   1.000
_cell.length_b   1.000
_cell.length_c   1.000
_cell.angle_alpha   90.00
_cell.angle_beta   90.00
_cell.angle_gamma   90.00
#
_symmetry.space_group_name_H-M   'P 1'
#
loop_
_entity.id
_entity.type
_entity.pdbx_description
1 polymer ?
#
loop_
_entity_poly.entity_id
_entity_poly.type
_entity_poly.pdbx_seq_one_letter_code
_entity_poly.pdbx_strand_id
1 'polypeptide(L)'
;AGAGAVFQAFSLFVKAKEVPAASRCPGGGEGVRWRCCRQAFEELPGIHRHVGLHHSGDVGPTEAPAAEAPGSAAGRPAALCGGSAEVLWALPDTSSISLGDMTSKVGEVLLYYCYCEVKDPEKLCAWQKALCQHLHLTGKIRVASEGINGTVGGSKVATSLYIEVMLSQPLFKNFLCQEDFKRSAGGAHCFPDLRVGVFKEIVPMGIDPKIVSYKETGIHLSPQEFHKEVEQYLSQASQGQSDTILLDCRNFYESKIGQFQGCLAPDIRKFSYFPSYIDENLELFKDKRVLMYCTGGIRCERGSAYLRSKAVCREVYQLKGGIHKYLEEFPDGFYRGKLFVFDDRYAICSNEDIISACRYCGVLWDQYKLCSSQHCRQLVLTCPSCCNKGLTACCPVCQEKELKVTSKAQGQTLKEECECTRRRPRVPIECVSQRRLDTGK
;
A
#
# COMPACT_ATOMS: atom_id res chain seq x y z
N ALA A 1 13.06 27.29 3.42
CA ALA A 1 14.54 27.43 3.42
C ALA A 1 15.20 27.01 4.75
N GLY A 2 14.50 26.93 5.89
CA GLY A 2 15.13 26.71 7.21
C GLY A 2 15.70 25.31 7.50
N ALA A 3 15.02 24.22 7.16
CA ALA A 3 15.46 22.87 7.58
C ALA A 3 16.74 22.37 6.89
N GLY A 4 16.94 22.75 5.62
CA GLY A 4 18.16 22.39 4.86
C GLY A 4 19.41 23.11 5.38
N ALA A 5 19.26 24.39 5.75
CA ALA A 5 20.36 25.19 6.30
C ALA A 5 20.82 24.65 7.68
N VAL A 6 19.87 24.21 8.52
CA VAL A 6 20.18 23.61 9.83
C VAL A 6 20.90 22.26 9.67
N PHE A 7 20.48 21.42 8.73
CA PHE A 7 21.16 20.14 8.48
C PHE A 7 22.58 20.33 7.93
N GLN A 8 22.78 21.32 7.06
CA GLN A 8 24.09 21.66 6.52
C GLN A 8 25.02 22.25 7.61
N ALA A 9 24.51 23.15 8.45
CA ALA A 9 25.25 23.68 9.60
C ALA A 9 25.64 22.57 10.59
N PHE A 10 24.73 21.61 10.84
CA PHE A 10 24.98 20.47 11.72
C PHE A 10 26.10 19.57 11.19
N SER A 11 26.08 19.24 9.89
CA SER A 11 27.10 18.41 9.27
C SER A 11 28.47 19.10 9.26
N LEU A 12 28.52 20.41 9.02
CA LEU A 12 29.76 21.19 9.09
C LEU A 12 30.32 21.26 10.51
N PHE A 13 29.46 21.41 11.53
CA PHE A 13 29.87 21.42 12.93
C PHE A 13 30.48 20.08 13.35
N VAL A 14 29.85 18.96 12.97
CA VAL A 14 30.40 17.60 13.24
C VAL A 14 31.76 17.44 12.57
N LYS A 15 31.88 17.84 11.29
CA LYS A 15 33.13 17.74 10.53
C LYS A 15 34.26 18.56 11.16
N ALA A 16 33.96 19.73 11.73
CA ALA A 16 34.93 20.55 12.45
C ALA A 16 35.47 19.91 13.74
N LYS A 17 34.89 18.79 14.21
CA LYS A 17 35.37 18.01 15.37
C LYS A 17 36.21 16.79 14.99
N GLU A 18 36.46 16.57 13.70
CA GLU A 18 37.33 15.49 13.21
C GLU A 18 38.78 15.71 13.66
N VAL A 19 39.40 14.65 14.14
CA VAL A 19 40.81 14.59 14.52
C VAL A 19 41.48 13.42 13.81
N PRO A 20 42.70 13.60 13.27
CA PRO A 20 43.46 12.50 12.69
C PRO A 20 43.71 11.39 13.72
N ALA A 21 43.51 10.12 13.35
CA ALA A 21 43.92 9.02 14.20
C ALA A 21 45.46 9.00 14.31
N ALA A 22 45.98 9.03 15.54
CA ALA A 22 47.41 8.91 15.78
C ALA A 22 47.89 7.52 15.32
N SER A 23 48.81 7.51 14.35
CA SER A 23 49.44 6.31 13.83
C SER A 23 50.36 5.68 14.88
N ARG A 24 50.02 4.46 15.33
CA ARG A 24 50.95 3.47 15.91
C ARG A 24 50.24 2.13 16.08
N CYS A 25 50.27 1.31 15.03
CA CYS A 25 50.47 -0.15 15.03
C CYS A 25 50.35 -0.68 13.58
N PRO A 26 51.17 -1.66 13.16
CA PRO A 26 51.19 -2.11 11.77
C PRO A 26 50.04 -3.10 11.52
N GLY A 27 49.02 -2.63 10.81
CA GLY A 27 47.89 -3.46 10.34
C GLY A 27 46.53 -2.90 10.75
N GLY A 28 46.00 -1.93 10.00
CA GLY A 28 44.63 -1.43 10.18
C GLY A 28 44.48 -0.03 9.59
N GLY A 29 43.52 0.14 8.68
CA GLY A 29 43.35 1.32 7.83
C GLY A 29 43.11 2.64 8.58
N GLU A 30 43.35 3.74 7.87
CA GLU A 30 43.14 5.12 8.33
C GLU A 30 41.68 5.35 8.76
N GLY A 31 41.40 5.25 10.06
CA GLY A 31 40.10 5.59 10.64
C GLY A 31 40.03 7.06 11.05
N VAL A 32 38.98 7.77 10.68
CA VAL A 32 38.68 9.13 11.19
C VAL A 32 38.10 9.01 12.61
N ARG A 33 38.52 9.88 13.53
CA ARG A 33 37.96 9.98 14.89
C ARG A 33 37.42 11.39 15.13
N TRP A 34 36.50 11.55 16.07
CA TRP A 34 35.98 12.87 16.47
C TRP A 34 36.26 13.15 17.95
N ARG A 35 36.49 14.42 18.31
CA ARG A 35 36.63 14.84 19.71
C ARG A 35 35.79 16.08 19.99
N CYS A 36 34.88 15.99 20.96
CA CYS A 36 34.03 17.11 21.40
C CYS A 36 33.82 17.04 22.92
N CYS A 37 33.80 18.18 23.61
CA CYS A 37 33.62 18.26 25.07
C CYS A 37 34.50 17.29 25.88
N ARG A 38 35.78 17.13 25.47
CA ARG A 38 36.77 16.20 26.05
C ARG A 38 36.42 14.70 25.92
N GLN A 39 35.38 14.35 25.16
CA GLN A 39 35.03 12.97 24.80
C GLN A 39 35.54 12.64 23.39
N ALA A 40 35.94 11.39 23.18
CA ALA A 40 36.36 10.87 21.88
C ALA A 40 35.30 9.90 21.32
N PHE A 41 35.05 9.97 20.02
CA PHE A 41 34.08 9.14 19.32
C PHE A 41 34.77 8.45 18.15
N GLU A 42 34.59 7.13 18.04
CA GLU A 42 35.14 6.31 16.95
C GLU A 42 34.14 6.08 15.82
N GLU A 43 32.84 6.30 16.07
CA GLU A 43 31.78 6.15 15.08
C GLU A 43 30.97 7.44 14.91
N LEU A 44 30.66 7.78 13.65
CA LEU A 44 29.89 8.96 13.27
C LEU A 44 28.52 9.10 13.99
N PRO A 45 27.73 8.02 14.21
CA PRO A 45 26.49 8.12 14.97
C PRO A 45 26.70 8.56 16.43
N GLY A 46 27.85 8.25 17.02
CA GLY A 46 28.20 8.64 18.38
C GLY A 46 28.36 10.15 18.53
N ILE A 47 29.16 10.77 17.64
CA ILE A 47 29.35 12.23 17.65
C ILE A 47 28.08 12.97 17.24
N HIS A 48 27.30 12.44 16.29
CA HIS A 48 26.00 13.04 15.91
C HIS A 48 25.04 13.13 17.11
N ARG A 49 24.96 12.06 17.91
CA ARG A 49 24.12 12.06 19.12
C ARG A 49 24.61 13.07 20.14
N HIS A 50 25.92 13.16 20.35
CA HIS A 50 26.52 14.12 21.28
C HIS A 50 26.27 15.57 20.86
N VAL A 51 26.50 15.92 19.59
CA VAL A 51 26.26 17.28 19.06
C VAL A 51 24.77 17.63 19.12
N GLY A 52 23.88 16.71 18.77
CA GLY A 52 22.44 16.93 18.85
C GLY A 52 21.92 17.19 20.27
N LEU A 53 22.57 16.60 21.30
CA LEU A 53 22.17 16.75 22.69
C LEU A 53 22.80 17.96 23.39
N HIS A 54 24.04 18.31 23.05
CA HIS A 54 24.83 19.28 23.82
C HIS A 54 25.21 20.55 23.07
N HIS A 55 25.04 20.58 21.75
CA HIS A 55 25.45 21.70 20.88
C HIS A 55 24.33 22.16 19.94
N SER A 56 23.07 21.82 20.23
CA SER A 56 21.91 22.21 19.40
C SER A 56 21.74 23.73 19.28
N GLY A 57 22.22 24.51 20.26
CA GLY A 57 22.25 25.97 20.22
C GLY A 57 23.46 26.57 19.49
N ASP A 58 24.54 25.80 19.30
CA ASP A 58 25.75 26.25 18.60
C ASP A 58 25.67 26.01 17.08
N VAL A 59 24.67 25.25 16.65
CA VAL A 59 24.38 24.93 15.24
C VAL A 59 23.34 25.91 14.70
N GLY A 60 23.75 27.19 14.58
CA GLY A 60 22.97 28.25 13.95
C GLY A 60 23.41 28.52 12.51
N PRO A 61 22.54 29.09 11.65
CA PRO A 61 22.94 29.48 10.29
C PRO A 61 23.99 30.61 10.35
N THR A 62 25.15 30.39 9.72
CA THR A 62 26.19 31.41 9.54
C THR A 62 25.70 32.52 8.61
N GLU A 63 25.66 33.76 9.09
CA GLU A 63 25.39 34.96 8.30
C GLU A 63 26.56 35.26 7.34
N ALA A 64 26.26 35.52 6.08
CA ALA A 64 27.20 36.03 5.07
C ALA A 64 26.89 37.51 4.76
N PRO A 65 27.89 38.32 4.38
CA PRO A 65 27.86 39.77 4.54
C PRO A 65 27.02 40.50 3.49
N ALA A 66 26.51 41.67 3.90
CA ALA A 66 25.69 42.59 3.13
C ALA A 66 26.40 43.12 1.86
N ALA A 67 25.65 43.19 0.76
CA ALA A 67 25.98 43.98 -0.42
C ALA A 67 24.82 44.94 -0.73
N GLU A 68 25.20 46.17 -1.06
CA GLU A 68 24.40 47.39 -1.09
C GLU A 68 23.37 47.47 -2.23
N ALA A 69 22.35 48.30 -2.00
CA ALA A 69 21.37 48.76 -3.00
C ALA A 69 21.94 49.88 -3.89
N PRO A 70 21.35 50.11 -5.08
CA PRO A 70 20.42 51.24 -5.27
C PRO A 70 19.23 50.81 -6.17
N GLY A 71 18.12 51.52 -6.38
CA GLY A 71 17.61 52.86 -6.11
C GLY A 71 16.23 52.95 -6.80
N SER A 72 15.41 53.93 -6.41
CA SER A 72 13.96 54.12 -6.65
C SER A 72 13.44 54.09 -8.09
N ALA A 73 12.15 53.73 -8.29
CA ALA A 73 11.05 54.68 -8.62
C ALA A 73 9.70 54.00 -8.96
N ALA A 74 8.63 54.78 -8.77
CA ALA A 74 7.18 54.51 -8.72
C ALA A 74 6.46 53.93 -9.97
N GLY A 75 5.28 53.31 -9.75
CA GLY A 75 4.18 53.19 -10.73
C GLY A 75 3.21 52.01 -10.53
N ARG A 76 1.94 52.29 -10.18
CA ARG A 76 0.79 51.34 -10.01
C ARG A 76 0.31 50.70 -11.34
N PRO A 77 -0.75 49.84 -11.36
CA PRO A 77 -1.10 48.67 -10.54
C PRO A 77 -1.37 47.41 -11.40
N ALA A 78 -1.03 46.20 -10.97
CA ALA A 78 -1.47 44.98 -11.66
C ALA A 78 -1.64 43.78 -10.71
N ALA A 79 -2.84 43.20 -10.78
CA ALA A 79 -3.19 41.80 -10.55
C ALA A 79 -2.45 41.05 -9.41
N LEU A 80 -3.12 40.93 -8.26
CA LEU A 80 -2.79 39.90 -7.27
C LEU A 80 -3.23 38.53 -7.80
N CYS A 81 -2.30 37.84 -8.46
CA CYS A 81 -2.30 36.37 -8.53
C CYS A 81 -1.63 35.80 -7.28
N GLY A 82 -2.14 34.67 -6.79
CA GLY A 82 -1.32 33.68 -6.10
C GLY A 82 -1.40 33.65 -4.57
N GLY A 83 -2.60 33.67 -3.99
CA GLY A 83 -2.79 33.13 -2.64
C GLY A 83 -2.71 31.60 -2.71
N SER A 84 -1.69 30.99 -2.11
CA SER A 84 -1.69 29.55 -1.81
C SER A 84 -2.95 29.26 -1.00
N ALA A 85 -3.94 28.57 -1.58
CA ALA A 85 -5.15 28.18 -0.88
C ALA A 85 -4.74 27.39 0.38
N GLU A 86 -4.90 27.99 1.55
CA GLU A 86 -4.62 27.31 2.81
C GLU A 86 -5.56 26.10 2.93
N VAL A 87 -5.00 24.95 3.29
CA VAL A 87 -5.80 23.74 3.47
C VAL A 87 -6.70 23.93 4.69
N LEU A 88 -8.00 24.05 4.45
CA LEU A 88 -9.04 24.15 5.47
C LEU A 88 -9.33 22.76 6.05
N TRP A 89 -8.57 22.35 7.05
CA TRP A 89 -8.77 21.12 7.82
C TRP A 89 -10.02 21.15 8.73
N ALA A 90 -11.11 21.75 8.26
CA ALA A 90 -12.36 21.86 8.99
C ALA A 90 -13.07 20.50 9.12
N LEU A 91 -13.79 20.32 10.22
CA LEU A 91 -14.74 19.23 10.40
C LEU A 91 -16.13 19.71 9.94
N PRO A 92 -16.97 18.81 9.38
CA PRO A 92 -18.33 19.18 8.99
C PRO A 92 -19.16 19.54 10.23
N ASP A 93 -20.15 20.40 10.06
CA ASP A 93 -21.17 20.60 11.09
C ASP A 93 -22.17 19.43 11.06
N THR A 94 -22.27 18.70 12.17
CA THR A 94 -23.18 17.56 12.32
C THR A 94 -24.29 17.83 13.34
N SER A 95 -24.46 19.08 13.79
CA SER A 95 -25.43 19.46 14.84
C SER A 95 -26.88 19.13 14.49
N SER A 96 -27.22 19.13 13.20
CA SER A 96 -28.55 18.82 12.67
C SER A 96 -28.81 17.32 12.45
N ILE A 97 -27.80 16.47 12.65
CA ILE A 97 -27.86 15.04 12.32
C ILE A 97 -28.06 14.23 13.60
N SER A 98 -29.07 13.35 13.61
CA SER A 98 -29.31 12.51 14.78
C SER A 98 -28.17 11.50 14.98
N LEU A 99 -27.83 11.20 16.23
CA LEU A 99 -26.84 10.17 16.55
C LEU A 99 -27.25 8.79 15.98
N GLY A 100 -28.56 8.51 15.90
CA GLY A 100 -29.08 7.28 15.32
C GLY A 100 -28.76 7.14 13.83
N ASP A 101 -28.86 8.23 13.07
CA ASP A 101 -28.52 8.24 11.64
C ASP A 101 -27.01 8.13 11.43
N MET A 102 -26.22 8.80 12.28
CA MET A 102 -24.75 8.74 12.24
C MET A 102 -24.20 7.35 12.63
N THR A 103 -24.92 6.59 13.45
CA THR A 103 -24.48 5.27 13.96
C THR A 103 -25.33 4.10 13.48
N SER A 104 -26.13 4.29 12.42
CA SER A 104 -27.01 3.27 11.87
C SER A 104 -26.25 1.98 11.52
N LYS A 105 -26.86 0.82 11.86
CA LYS A 105 -26.32 -0.51 11.58
C LYS A 105 -26.27 -0.83 10.09
N VAL A 106 -27.18 -0.24 9.30
CA VAL A 106 -27.17 -0.36 7.84
C VAL A 106 -26.22 0.69 7.30
N GLY A 107 -25.06 0.24 6.84
CA GLY A 107 -23.98 1.11 6.42
C GLY A 107 -23.34 0.67 5.11
N GLU A 108 -22.18 1.24 4.88
CA GLU A 108 -21.33 0.89 3.77
C GLU A 108 -19.85 0.98 4.17
N VAL A 109 -19.01 0.32 3.37
CA VAL A 109 -17.56 0.46 3.43
C VAL A 109 -17.11 1.19 2.17
N LEU A 110 -16.38 2.27 2.38
CA LEU A 110 -15.69 3.03 1.35
C LEU A 110 -14.28 2.49 1.15
N LEU A 111 -13.86 2.33 -0.10
CA LEU A 111 -12.49 2.05 -0.52
C LEU A 111 -12.04 3.14 -1.50
N TYR A 112 -10.97 3.85 -1.17
CA TYR A 112 -10.46 4.93 -2.00
C TYR A 112 -8.95 5.07 -1.87
N TYR A 113 -8.33 5.73 -2.84
CA TYR A 113 -6.97 6.21 -2.75
C TYR A 113 -6.82 7.45 -3.61
N CYS A 114 -5.81 8.26 -3.31
CA CYS A 114 -5.45 9.43 -4.09
C CYS A 114 -3.94 9.58 -4.03
N TYR A 115 -3.27 9.47 -5.18
CA TYR A 115 -1.88 9.88 -5.29
C TYR A 115 -1.82 11.38 -5.57
N CYS A 116 -1.27 12.13 -4.63
CA CYS A 116 -1.06 13.57 -4.72
C CYS A 116 0.11 13.97 -3.82
N GLU A 117 0.76 15.09 -4.10
CA GLU A 117 1.85 15.57 -3.26
C GLU A 117 1.30 16.13 -1.94
N VAL A 118 1.55 15.41 -0.85
CA VAL A 118 1.16 15.82 0.51
C VAL A 118 2.36 16.44 1.20
N LYS A 119 2.34 17.77 1.35
CA LYS A 119 3.43 18.53 2.00
C LYS A 119 3.61 18.18 3.48
N ASP A 120 2.51 17.96 4.18
CA ASP A 120 2.50 17.68 5.63
C ASP A 120 1.62 16.45 5.93
N PRO A 121 2.18 15.22 5.79
CA PRO A 121 1.47 13.97 6.06
C PRO A 121 0.93 13.86 7.48
N GLU A 122 1.62 14.46 8.46
CA GLU A 122 1.22 14.43 9.87
C GLU A 122 -0.06 15.24 10.10
N LYS A 123 -0.17 16.44 9.51
CA LYS A 123 -1.42 17.22 9.56
C LYS A 123 -2.58 16.51 8.88
N LEU A 124 -2.35 15.93 7.69
CA LEU A 124 -3.38 15.17 6.99
C LEU A 124 -3.83 13.96 7.82
N CYS A 125 -2.89 13.25 8.45
CA CYS A 125 -3.19 12.13 9.35
C CYS A 125 -4.00 12.57 10.58
N ALA A 126 -3.63 13.68 11.23
CA ALA A 126 -4.36 14.21 12.38
C ALA A 126 -5.79 14.62 12.00
N TRP A 127 -5.97 15.30 10.88
CA TRP A 127 -7.29 15.68 10.37
C TRP A 127 -8.14 14.45 10.02
N GLN A 128 -7.58 13.47 9.31
CA GLN A 128 -8.29 12.22 8.99
C GLN A 128 -8.76 11.48 10.24
N LYS A 129 -7.90 11.42 11.27
CA LYS A 129 -8.28 10.81 12.55
C LYS A 129 -9.43 11.57 13.20
N ALA A 130 -9.37 12.90 13.27
CA ALA A 130 -10.42 13.73 13.85
C ALA A 130 -11.74 13.59 13.07
N LEU A 131 -11.68 13.63 11.73
CA LEU A 131 -12.84 13.50 10.84
C LEU A 131 -13.52 12.14 11.00
N CYS A 132 -12.76 11.05 10.95
CA CYS A 132 -13.34 9.72 11.13
C CYS A 132 -13.93 9.52 12.53
N GLN A 133 -13.28 10.04 13.58
CA GLN A 133 -13.82 9.98 14.95
C GLN A 133 -15.12 10.78 15.08
N HIS A 134 -15.15 11.99 14.51
CA HIS A 134 -16.32 12.87 14.52
C HIS A 134 -17.52 12.24 13.79
N LEU A 135 -17.26 11.52 12.70
CA LEU A 135 -18.29 10.82 11.91
C LEU A 135 -18.54 9.37 12.35
N HIS A 136 -17.99 8.93 13.50
CA HIS A 136 -18.13 7.57 14.01
C HIS A 136 -17.70 6.46 13.02
N LEU A 137 -16.71 6.74 12.18
CA LEU A 137 -16.15 5.79 11.22
C LEU A 137 -15.05 4.93 11.88
N THR A 138 -15.02 3.65 11.52
CA THR A 138 -13.89 2.75 11.79
C THR A 138 -13.22 2.37 10.47
N GLY A 139 -12.01 1.82 10.52
CA GLY A 139 -11.27 1.53 9.29
C GLY A 139 -9.78 1.74 9.38
N LYS A 140 -9.14 1.79 8.22
CA LYS A 140 -7.70 1.98 8.08
C LYS A 140 -7.43 3.07 7.06
N ILE A 141 -6.60 4.04 7.42
CA ILE A 141 -6.13 5.09 6.53
C ILE A 141 -4.61 5.17 6.63
N ARG A 142 -3.96 5.12 5.46
CA ARG A 142 -2.52 5.32 5.30
C ARG A 142 -2.30 6.65 4.61
N VAL A 143 -1.51 7.51 5.23
CA VAL A 143 -1.08 8.78 4.67
C VAL A 143 0.41 8.71 4.40
N ALA A 144 0.87 9.25 3.28
CA ALA A 144 2.28 9.41 2.95
C ALA A 144 2.48 10.71 2.18
N SER A 145 3.73 11.10 1.94
CA SER A 145 4.03 12.25 1.08
C SER A 145 3.51 12.09 -0.36
N GLU A 146 3.30 10.86 -0.80
CA GLU A 146 2.75 10.53 -2.12
C GLU A 146 1.20 10.44 -2.16
N GLY A 147 0.50 10.64 -1.03
CA GLY A 147 -0.97 10.69 -1.04
C GLY A 147 -1.66 10.07 0.16
N ILE A 148 -2.87 9.54 -0.07
CA ILE A 148 -3.73 8.88 0.91
C ILE A 148 -4.36 7.60 0.35
N ASN A 149 -4.52 6.58 1.20
CA ASN A 149 -5.24 5.34 0.90
C ASN A 149 -6.11 4.97 2.09
N GLY A 150 -7.41 4.77 1.86
CA GLY A 150 -8.37 4.55 2.93
C GLY A 150 -9.35 3.42 2.65
N THR A 151 -9.67 2.69 3.70
CA THR A 151 -10.85 1.82 3.75
C THR A 151 -11.59 2.10 5.06
N VAL A 152 -12.77 2.71 4.99
CA VAL A 152 -13.54 3.15 6.16
C VAL A 152 -14.97 2.66 6.09
N GLY A 153 -15.53 2.25 7.23
CA GLY A 153 -16.90 1.78 7.36
C GLY A 153 -17.71 2.65 8.31
N GLY A 154 -18.97 2.89 7.97
CA GLY A 154 -19.88 3.69 8.78
C GLY A 154 -21.31 3.63 8.26
N SER A 155 -22.20 4.44 8.83
CA SER A 155 -23.55 4.61 8.28
C SER A 155 -23.49 5.32 6.93
N LYS A 156 -24.54 5.17 6.10
CA LYS A 156 -24.62 5.87 4.80
C LYS A 156 -24.53 7.39 4.91
N VAL A 157 -25.03 7.96 6.01
CA VAL A 157 -24.97 9.40 6.29
C VAL A 157 -23.52 9.79 6.57
N ALA A 158 -22.86 9.07 7.48
CA ALA A 158 -21.47 9.33 7.85
C ALA A 158 -20.52 9.21 6.65
N THR A 159 -20.68 8.17 5.83
CA THR A 159 -19.85 7.94 4.64
C THR A 159 -20.11 8.97 3.55
N SER A 160 -21.35 9.42 3.37
CA SER A 160 -21.67 10.49 2.41
C SER A 160 -21.04 11.82 2.81
N LEU A 161 -21.14 12.20 4.09
CA LEU A 161 -20.48 13.40 4.62
C LEU A 161 -18.96 13.30 4.52
N TYR A 162 -18.40 12.13 4.79
CA TYR A 162 -16.97 11.91 4.65
C TYR A 162 -16.49 12.18 3.22
N ILE A 163 -17.23 11.70 2.22
CA ILE A 163 -16.93 11.94 0.81
C ILE A 163 -17.04 13.43 0.48
N GLU A 164 -18.12 14.10 0.88
CA GLU A 164 -18.33 15.53 0.65
C GLU A 164 -17.17 16.37 1.23
N VAL A 165 -16.82 16.10 2.49
CA VAL A 165 -15.71 16.77 3.17
C VAL A 165 -14.40 16.51 2.45
N MET A 166 -14.12 15.27 2.04
CA MET A 166 -12.93 14.95 1.25
C MET A 166 -12.88 15.73 -0.08
N LEU A 167 -13.99 15.77 -0.83
CA LEU A 167 -14.06 16.43 -2.13
C LEU A 167 -13.99 17.97 -2.03
N SER A 168 -14.41 18.55 -0.90
CA SER A 168 -14.31 19.98 -0.65
C SER A 168 -12.89 20.45 -0.29
N GLN A 169 -11.98 19.54 0.09
CA GLN A 169 -10.61 19.92 0.44
C GLN A 169 -9.82 20.39 -0.79
N PRO A 170 -9.16 21.56 -0.72
CA PRO A 170 -8.31 22.05 -1.81
C PRO A 170 -7.23 21.06 -2.25
N LEU A 171 -6.73 20.25 -1.30
CA LEU A 171 -5.73 19.21 -1.57
C LEU A 171 -6.22 18.15 -2.59
N PHE A 172 -7.51 17.84 -2.60
CA PHE A 172 -8.08 16.74 -3.40
C PHE A 172 -8.90 17.20 -4.60
N LYS A 173 -9.18 18.52 -4.73
CA LYS A 173 -10.11 19.11 -5.72
C LYS A 173 -9.92 18.65 -7.17
N ASN A 174 -8.69 18.33 -7.58
CA ASN A 174 -8.37 17.91 -8.96
C ASN A 174 -7.95 16.44 -9.07
N PHE A 175 -7.98 15.69 -7.97
CA PHE A 175 -7.48 14.32 -7.91
C PHE A 175 -8.53 13.29 -7.49
N LEU A 176 -9.60 13.73 -6.82
CA LEU A 176 -10.69 12.87 -6.39
C LEU A 176 -12.02 13.36 -6.98
N CYS A 177 -12.84 12.42 -7.41
CA CYS A 177 -14.25 12.61 -7.68
C CYS A 177 -15.10 11.58 -6.92
N GLN A 178 -16.43 11.68 -7.06
CA GLN A 178 -17.37 10.81 -6.36
C GLN A 178 -17.12 9.33 -6.67
N GLU A 179 -16.73 9.02 -7.91
CA GLU A 179 -16.53 7.66 -8.43
C GLU A 179 -15.28 6.98 -7.86
N ASP A 180 -14.32 7.75 -7.32
CA ASP A 180 -13.10 7.20 -6.73
C ASP A 180 -13.38 6.50 -5.39
N PHE A 181 -14.46 6.89 -4.71
CA PHE A 181 -14.97 6.27 -3.49
C PHE A 181 -15.84 5.06 -3.83
N LYS A 182 -15.19 3.90 -3.93
CA LYS A 182 -15.83 2.62 -4.19
C LYS A 182 -16.63 2.20 -2.96
N ARG A 183 -17.89 1.78 -3.16
CA ARG A 183 -18.84 1.48 -2.07
C ARG A 183 -19.21 0.02 -2.08
N SER A 184 -19.32 -0.57 -0.89
CA SER A 184 -19.78 -1.95 -0.70
C SER A 184 -20.62 -2.06 0.58
N ALA A 185 -21.54 -3.03 0.63
CA ALA A 185 -22.38 -3.27 1.80
C ALA A 185 -21.54 -3.64 3.04
N GLY A 186 -21.83 -3.03 4.19
CA GLY A 186 -21.08 -3.26 5.44
C GLY A 186 -21.33 -2.15 6.44
N GLY A 187 -20.28 -1.70 7.13
CA GLY A 187 -20.34 -0.56 8.04
C GLY A 187 -19.18 -0.56 9.03
N ALA A 188 -19.31 0.22 10.10
CA ALA A 188 -18.25 0.34 11.12
C ALA A 188 -17.90 -1.01 11.79
N HIS A 189 -18.85 -1.93 11.88
CA HIS A 189 -18.65 -3.26 12.45
C HIS A 189 -17.71 -4.16 11.63
N CYS A 190 -17.38 -3.80 10.38
CA CYS A 190 -16.43 -4.56 9.55
C CYS A 190 -14.97 -4.35 10.00
N PHE A 191 -14.72 -3.38 10.87
CA PHE A 191 -13.39 -3.08 11.39
C PHE A 191 -13.41 -3.07 12.93
N PRO A 192 -12.43 -3.70 13.59
CA PRO A 192 -12.37 -3.70 15.05
C PRO A 192 -12.05 -2.31 15.62
N ASP A 193 -11.36 -1.47 14.86
CA ASP A 193 -10.86 -0.17 15.30
C ASP A 193 -10.68 0.81 14.12
N LEU A 194 -10.47 2.09 14.46
CA LEU A 194 -9.96 3.11 13.54
C LEU A 194 -8.44 3.20 13.66
N ARG A 195 -7.73 3.01 12.54
CA ARG A 195 -6.27 3.16 12.44
C ARG A 195 -5.91 4.12 11.33
N VAL A 196 -5.47 5.31 11.72
CA VAL A 196 -4.92 6.32 10.81
C VAL A 196 -3.44 6.49 11.14
N GLY A 197 -2.56 6.43 10.14
CA GLY A 197 -1.13 6.57 10.37
C GLY A 197 -0.36 7.10 9.17
N VAL A 198 0.77 7.76 9.46
CA VAL A 198 1.74 8.20 8.47
C VAL A 198 2.72 7.07 8.15
N PHE A 199 2.98 6.86 6.87
CA PHE A 199 3.87 5.83 6.35
C PHE A 199 4.73 6.40 5.23
N LYS A 200 5.76 5.63 4.83
CA LYS A 200 6.57 5.95 3.65
C LYS A 200 5.80 5.81 2.35
N GLU A 201 4.92 4.81 2.28
CA GLU A 201 4.14 4.46 1.10
C GLU A 201 2.67 4.25 1.48
N ILE A 202 1.74 4.78 0.66
CA ILE A 202 0.30 4.55 0.87
C ILE A 202 -0.10 3.11 0.53
N VAL A 203 0.70 2.44 -0.30
CA VAL A 203 0.68 0.98 -0.50
C VAL A 203 2.13 0.46 -0.50
N PRO A 204 2.52 -0.42 0.45
CA PRO A 204 3.91 -0.86 0.54
C PRO A 204 4.35 -1.74 -0.65
N MET A 205 5.06 -1.14 -1.61
CA MET A 205 5.79 -1.85 -2.66
C MET A 205 7.23 -2.13 -2.21
N GLY A 206 7.73 -1.42 -1.19
CA GLY A 206 9.09 -1.61 -0.67
C GLY A 206 10.17 -0.97 -1.53
N ILE A 207 9.78 -0.10 -2.47
CA ILE A 207 10.67 0.74 -3.28
C ILE A 207 10.34 2.19 -2.97
N ASP A 208 11.37 2.99 -2.70
CA ASP A 208 11.21 4.41 -2.37
C ASP A 208 10.44 5.15 -3.48
N PRO A 209 9.42 5.97 -3.15
CA PRO A 209 8.70 6.77 -4.12
C PRO A 209 9.52 7.74 -4.97
N LYS A 210 10.74 8.05 -4.55
CA LYS A 210 11.69 8.85 -5.34
C LYS A 210 12.36 8.05 -6.46
N ILE A 211 12.42 6.72 -6.34
CA ILE A 211 13.04 5.83 -7.34
C ILE A 211 12.02 5.44 -8.40
N VAL A 212 10.81 5.11 -7.98
CA VAL A 212 9.70 4.75 -8.87
C VAL A 212 8.56 5.69 -8.54
N SER A 213 8.15 6.52 -9.48
CA SER A 213 7.08 7.49 -9.26
C SER A 213 5.74 6.93 -9.73
N TYR A 214 4.67 7.22 -8.97
CA TYR A 214 3.30 6.99 -9.42
C TYR A 214 2.92 7.87 -10.62
N LYS A 215 3.76 8.83 -11.02
CA LYS A 215 3.56 9.68 -12.20
C LYS A 215 3.98 9.00 -13.50
N GLU A 216 4.70 7.88 -13.42
CA GLU A 216 5.27 7.15 -14.56
C GLU A 216 4.52 5.84 -14.84
N THR A 217 3.21 5.82 -14.62
CA THR A 217 2.38 4.61 -14.69
C THR A 217 2.25 4.06 -16.11
N GLY A 218 1.67 2.87 -16.21
CA GLY A 218 1.08 2.35 -17.44
C GLY A 218 -0.13 3.15 -17.90
N ILE A 219 -0.65 2.77 -19.07
CA ILE A 219 -1.83 3.38 -19.68
C ILE A 219 -3.08 2.89 -18.95
N HIS A 220 -3.89 3.82 -18.43
CA HIS A 220 -5.16 3.49 -17.81
C HIS A 220 -6.20 3.09 -18.86
N LEU A 221 -6.78 1.92 -18.70
CA LEU A 221 -7.94 1.46 -19.46
C LEU A 221 -9.19 1.58 -18.58
N SER A 222 -10.26 2.15 -19.13
CA SER A 222 -11.60 2.03 -18.54
C SER A 222 -12.02 0.56 -18.40
N PRO A 223 -12.99 0.24 -17.53
CA PRO A 223 -13.54 -1.11 -17.45
C PRO A 223 -13.95 -1.70 -18.81
N GLN A 224 -14.54 -0.90 -19.69
CA GLN A 224 -14.98 -1.30 -21.02
C GLN A 224 -13.81 -1.64 -21.94
N GLU A 225 -12.80 -0.77 -21.99
CA GLU A 225 -11.59 -1.00 -22.79
C GLU A 225 -10.85 -2.24 -22.27
N PHE A 226 -10.71 -2.36 -20.95
CA PHE A 226 -10.08 -3.53 -20.32
C PHE A 226 -10.85 -4.82 -20.60
N HIS A 227 -12.19 -4.78 -20.60
CA HIS A 227 -13.02 -5.93 -20.95
C HIS A 227 -12.72 -6.44 -22.36
N LYS A 228 -12.66 -5.52 -23.34
CA LYS A 228 -12.33 -5.86 -24.74
C LYS A 228 -10.93 -6.43 -24.88
N GLU A 229 -9.95 -5.86 -24.19
CA GLU A 229 -8.58 -6.37 -24.19
C GLU A 229 -8.48 -7.77 -23.57
N VAL A 230 -9.23 -8.04 -22.49
CA VAL A 230 -9.30 -9.39 -21.89
C VAL A 230 -10.01 -10.38 -22.82
N GLU A 231 -11.10 -9.98 -23.47
CA GLU A 231 -11.80 -10.82 -24.46
C GLU A 231 -10.87 -11.20 -25.63
N GLN A 232 -10.16 -10.21 -26.17
CA GLN A 232 -9.18 -10.42 -27.22
C GLN A 232 -8.04 -11.34 -26.74
N TYR A 233 -7.51 -11.11 -25.55
CA TYR A 233 -6.48 -11.94 -24.94
C TYR A 233 -6.93 -13.42 -24.83
N LEU A 234 -8.13 -13.67 -24.31
CA LEU A 234 -8.65 -15.03 -24.13
C LEU A 234 -8.90 -15.73 -25.47
N SER A 235 -9.40 -15.00 -26.48
CA SER A 235 -9.60 -15.56 -27.82
C SER A 235 -8.26 -15.95 -28.47
N GLN A 236 -7.22 -15.12 -28.38
CA GLN A 236 -5.89 -15.41 -28.93
C GLN A 236 -5.15 -16.53 -28.17
N ALA A 237 -5.33 -16.62 -26.86
CA ALA A 237 -4.72 -17.67 -26.05
C ALA A 237 -5.19 -19.07 -26.48
N SER A 238 -6.47 -19.21 -26.85
CA SER A 238 -7.01 -20.46 -27.39
C SER A 238 -6.37 -20.89 -28.72
N GLN A 239 -5.73 -19.95 -29.43
CA GLN A 239 -5.07 -20.15 -30.72
C GLN A 239 -3.53 -20.29 -30.60
N GLY A 240 -2.98 -20.24 -29.38
CA GLY A 240 -1.55 -20.38 -29.12
C GLY A 240 -0.69 -19.17 -29.50
N GLN A 241 -1.30 -18.00 -29.71
CA GLN A 241 -0.65 -16.81 -30.29
C GLN A 241 -0.58 -15.60 -29.35
N SER A 242 -0.70 -15.78 -28.03
CA SER A 242 -0.82 -14.62 -27.14
C SER A 242 0.52 -13.91 -26.86
N ASP A 243 0.59 -12.65 -27.28
CA ASP A 243 1.65 -11.70 -26.95
C ASP A 243 1.31 -10.83 -25.74
N THR A 244 0.23 -11.17 -25.04
CA THR A 244 -0.34 -10.39 -23.95
C THR A 244 -0.32 -11.18 -22.64
N ILE A 245 0.02 -10.51 -21.54
CA ILE A 245 -0.02 -11.07 -20.18
C ILE A 245 -1.09 -10.33 -19.40
N LEU A 246 -2.10 -11.05 -18.91
CA LEU A 246 -3.05 -10.55 -17.93
C LEU A 246 -2.47 -10.77 -16.52
N LEU A 247 -1.97 -9.73 -15.86
CA LEU A 247 -1.20 -9.82 -14.62
C LEU A 247 -2.01 -9.38 -13.39
N ASP A 248 -2.21 -10.31 -12.46
CA ASP A 248 -2.77 -10.01 -11.14
C ASP A 248 -1.67 -9.43 -10.23
N CYS A 249 -1.83 -8.20 -9.77
CA CYS A 249 -0.88 -7.54 -8.87
C CYS A 249 -1.19 -7.79 -7.38
N ARG A 250 -2.10 -8.72 -7.08
CA ARG A 250 -2.55 -9.00 -5.73
C ARG A 250 -1.68 -10.03 -5.01
N ASN A 251 -1.89 -10.17 -3.71
CA ASN A 251 -1.25 -11.25 -2.96
C ASN A 251 -1.97 -12.57 -3.27
N PHE A 252 -1.27 -13.69 -3.16
CA PHE A 252 -1.79 -15.01 -3.55
C PHE A 252 -3.14 -15.36 -2.90
N TYR A 253 -3.39 -14.95 -1.65
CA TYR A 253 -4.63 -15.28 -0.95
C TYR A 253 -5.82 -14.52 -1.51
N GLU A 254 -5.59 -13.41 -2.21
CA GLU A 254 -6.63 -12.66 -2.89
C GLU A 254 -7.00 -13.36 -4.19
N SER A 255 -5.99 -13.68 -5.02
CA SER A 255 -6.15 -14.38 -6.30
C SER A 255 -6.72 -15.78 -6.13
N LYS A 256 -6.41 -16.44 -5.01
CA LYS A 256 -6.85 -17.82 -4.74
C LYS A 256 -8.37 -17.94 -4.70
N ILE A 257 -9.09 -16.94 -4.18
CA ILE A 257 -10.57 -17.00 -4.06
C ILE A 257 -11.30 -16.28 -5.19
N GLY A 258 -10.60 -15.50 -6.00
CA GLY A 258 -11.16 -14.92 -7.21
C GLY A 258 -10.09 -14.24 -8.05
N GLN A 259 -10.18 -14.36 -9.37
CA GLN A 259 -9.23 -13.80 -10.32
C GLN A 259 -9.85 -13.72 -11.72
N PHE A 260 -9.24 -12.96 -12.62
CA PHE A 260 -9.60 -13.02 -14.03
C PHE A 260 -9.18 -14.36 -14.66
N GLN A 261 -9.99 -14.89 -15.56
CA GLN A 261 -9.64 -16.08 -16.31
C GLN A 261 -8.33 -15.90 -17.10
N GLY A 262 -7.50 -16.94 -17.13
CA GLY A 262 -6.23 -16.94 -17.86
C GLY A 262 -5.14 -16.05 -17.26
N CYS A 263 -5.38 -15.33 -16.16
CA CYS A 263 -4.37 -14.42 -15.64
C CYS A 263 -3.11 -15.13 -15.11
N LEU A 264 -1.97 -14.48 -15.24
CA LEU A 264 -0.78 -14.72 -14.45
C LEU A 264 -1.00 -14.15 -13.05
N ALA A 265 -1.14 -15.02 -12.06
CA ALA A 265 -1.29 -14.65 -10.64
C ALA A 265 -0.03 -15.08 -9.85
N PRO A 266 0.91 -14.16 -9.56
CA PRO A 266 2.12 -14.47 -8.82
C PRO A 266 1.79 -15.00 -7.41
N ASP A 267 2.40 -16.12 -6.96
CA ASP A 267 2.24 -16.64 -5.57
C ASP A 267 3.04 -15.79 -4.54
N ILE A 268 3.00 -14.47 -4.67
CA ILE A 268 3.61 -13.54 -3.73
C ILE A 268 2.72 -13.35 -2.52
N ARG A 269 3.33 -13.34 -1.33
CA ARG A 269 2.60 -13.11 -0.07
C ARG A 269 2.31 -11.64 0.22
N LYS A 270 3.17 -10.75 -0.25
CA LYS A 270 3.12 -9.31 -0.01
C LYS A 270 3.43 -8.60 -1.32
N PHE A 271 2.73 -7.50 -1.57
CA PHE A 271 3.02 -6.61 -2.70
C PHE A 271 4.45 -6.07 -2.67
N SER A 272 5.06 -5.97 -1.49
CA SER A 272 6.48 -5.62 -1.36
C SER A 272 7.47 -6.62 -1.99
N TYR A 273 7.00 -7.79 -2.43
CA TYR A 273 7.80 -8.79 -3.14
C TYR A 273 7.62 -8.71 -4.67
N PHE A 274 6.65 -7.92 -5.12
CA PHE A 274 6.35 -7.73 -6.55
C PHE A 274 7.56 -7.22 -7.35
N PRO A 275 8.36 -6.24 -6.86
CA PRO A 275 9.55 -5.80 -7.58
C PRO A 275 10.53 -6.93 -7.88
N SER A 276 10.87 -7.71 -6.86
CA SER A 276 11.76 -8.87 -7.02
C SER A 276 11.15 -9.95 -7.91
N TYR A 277 9.83 -10.16 -7.85
CA TYR A 277 9.16 -11.09 -8.76
C TYR A 277 9.31 -10.66 -10.22
N ILE A 278 9.13 -9.37 -10.52
CA ILE A 278 9.36 -8.86 -11.88
C ILE A 278 10.82 -9.07 -12.28
N ASP A 279 11.79 -8.75 -11.42
CA ASP A 279 13.22 -8.88 -11.72
C ASP A 279 13.64 -10.33 -12.04
N GLU A 280 13.17 -11.30 -11.25
CA GLU A 280 13.47 -12.72 -11.46
C GLU A 280 12.74 -13.32 -12.67
N ASN A 281 11.73 -12.63 -13.22
CA ASN A 281 10.90 -13.11 -14.32
C ASN A 281 10.90 -12.17 -15.54
N LEU A 282 11.91 -11.29 -15.69
CA LEU A 282 11.94 -10.28 -16.76
C LEU A 282 11.73 -10.84 -18.16
N GLU A 283 12.32 -12.01 -18.45
CA GLU A 283 12.19 -12.68 -19.75
C GLU A 283 10.74 -13.03 -20.10
N LEU A 284 9.89 -13.30 -19.11
CA LEU A 284 8.46 -13.55 -19.34
C LEU A 284 7.76 -12.33 -19.94
N PHE A 285 8.20 -11.13 -19.54
CA PHE A 285 7.57 -9.87 -19.90
C PHE A 285 8.17 -9.23 -21.16
N LYS A 286 9.24 -9.80 -21.71
CA LYS A 286 9.98 -9.27 -22.86
C LYS A 286 9.11 -9.23 -24.11
N ASP A 287 9.04 -8.05 -24.73
CA ASP A 287 8.25 -7.76 -25.95
C ASP A 287 6.75 -8.07 -25.82
N LYS A 288 6.24 -8.24 -24.59
CA LYS A 288 4.82 -8.49 -24.31
C LYS A 288 4.04 -7.21 -24.05
N ARG A 289 2.74 -7.24 -24.35
CA ARG A 289 1.75 -6.33 -23.74
C ARG A 289 1.37 -6.87 -22.36
N VAL A 290 1.18 -6.00 -21.39
CA VAL A 290 0.79 -6.42 -20.03
C VAL A 290 -0.46 -5.67 -19.60
N LEU A 291 -1.53 -6.41 -19.29
CA LEU A 291 -2.78 -5.90 -18.73
C LEU A 291 -2.76 -6.13 -17.22
N MET A 292 -2.55 -5.09 -16.43
CA MET A 292 -2.41 -5.18 -14.98
C MET A 292 -3.72 -4.87 -14.26
N TYR A 293 -4.02 -5.61 -13.19
CA TYR A 293 -5.16 -5.30 -12.33
C TYR A 293 -4.88 -5.60 -10.85
N CYS A 294 -5.68 -4.98 -9.99
CA CYS A 294 -5.78 -5.32 -8.57
C CYS A 294 -7.17 -4.92 -8.05
N THR A 295 -7.43 -5.07 -6.75
CA THR A 295 -8.75 -4.81 -6.13
C THR A 295 -9.33 -3.44 -6.50
N GLY A 296 -8.58 -2.36 -6.27
CA GLY A 296 -9.07 -0.99 -6.42
C GLY A 296 -8.20 -0.08 -7.30
N GLY A 297 -7.12 -0.59 -7.90
CA GLY A 297 -6.20 0.15 -8.78
C GLY A 297 -4.88 0.59 -8.13
N ILE A 298 -4.86 0.90 -6.84
CA ILE A 298 -3.70 1.51 -6.15
C ILE A 298 -2.35 0.82 -6.33
N ARG A 299 -2.32 -0.53 -6.38
CA ARG A 299 -1.09 -1.32 -6.60
C ARG A 299 -0.59 -1.22 -8.03
N CYS A 300 -1.51 -1.15 -8.99
CA CYS A 300 -1.17 -1.05 -10.40
C CYS A 300 -0.46 0.27 -10.68
N GLU A 301 -0.77 1.36 -9.96
CA GLU A 301 -0.09 2.64 -10.18
C GLU A 301 1.44 2.51 -10.00
N ARG A 302 1.87 1.98 -8.85
CA ARG A 302 3.28 1.75 -8.54
C ARG A 302 3.86 0.58 -9.33
N GLY A 303 3.10 -0.51 -9.46
CA GLY A 303 3.55 -1.75 -10.10
C GLY A 303 3.78 -1.59 -11.60
N SER A 304 2.90 -0.85 -12.29
CA SER A 304 3.05 -0.56 -13.72
C SER A 304 4.22 0.39 -13.98
N ALA A 305 4.41 1.41 -13.13
CA ALA A 305 5.59 2.27 -13.18
C ALA A 305 6.89 1.46 -12.99
N TYR A 306 6.91 0.53 -12.03
CA TYR A 306 8.05 -0.36 -11.84
C TYR A 306 8.32 -1.22 -13.08
N LEU A 307 7.30 -1.87 -13.63
CA LEU A 307 7.45 -2.72 -14.81
C LEU A 307 7.93 -1.92 -16.04
N ARG A 308 7.38 -0.72 -16.26
CA ARG A 308 7.84 0.19 -17.32
C ARG A 308 9.29 0.61 -17.15
N SER A 309 9.75 0.85 -15.91
CA SER A 309 11.14 1.23 -15.64
C SER A 309 12.16 0.17 -16.05
N LYS A 310 11.73 -1.09 -16.25
CA LYS A 310 12.58 -2.19 -16.72
C LYS A 310 12.79 -2.17 -18.23
N ALA A 311 11.96 -1.45 -18.98
CA ALA A 311 12.08 -1.30 -20.43
C ALA A 311 12.13 -2.63 -21.21
N VAL A 312 11.47 -3.68 -20.70
CA VAL A 312 11.38 -5.00 -21.37
C VAL A 312 10.04 -5.23 -22.06
N CYS A 313 8.95 -4.64 -21.57
CA CYS A 313 7.62 -4.79 -22.16
C CYS A 313 7.45 -3.89 -23.38
N ARG A 314 6.62 -4.34 -24.32
CA ARG A 314 6.16 -3.48 -25.44
C ARG A 314 5.28 -2.35 -24.90
N GLU A 315 4.25 -2.72 -24.12
CA GLU A 315 3.31 -1.78 -23.50
C GLU A 315 2.76 -2.33 -22.19
N VAL A 316 2.44 -1.43 -21.26
CA VAL A 316 1.85 -1.76 -19.95
C VAL A 316 0.57 -0.96 -19.77
N TYR A 317 -0.53 -1.68 -19.58
CA TYR A 317 -1.87 -1.13 -19.33
C TYR A 317 -2.34 -1.51 -17.93
N GLN A 318 -3.27 -0.75 -17.39
CA GLN A 318 -3.85 -1.02 -16.07
C GLN A 318 -5.34 -0.70 -16.01
N LEU A 319 -6.10 -1.55 -15.31
CA LEU A 319 -7.53 -1.37 -15.09
C LEU A 319 -7.82 -0.18 -14.16
N LYS A 320 -8.40 0.89 -14.72
CA LYS A 320 -8.83 2.06 -13.95
C LYS A 320 -9.91 1.67 -12.95
N GLY A 321 -9.70 2.02 -11.68
CA GLY A 321 -10.60 1.68 -10.58
C GLY A 321 -10.55 0.21 -10.12
N GLY A 322 -9.71 -0.62 -10.74
CA GLY A 322 -9.50 -2.03 -10.38
C GLY A 322 -10.73 -2.92 -10.57
N ILE A 323 -10.64 -4.15 -10.03
CA ILE A 323 -11.69 -5.16 -10.12
C ILE A 323 -13.04 -4.62 -9.63
N HIS A 324 -13.05 -3.76 -8.61
CA HIS A 324 -14.28 -3.18 -8.07
C HIS A 324 -15.09 -2.43 -9.15
N LYS A 325 -14.44 -1.55 -9.93
CA LYS A 325 -15.12 -0.81 -11.01
C LYS A 325 -15.45 -1.71 -12.20
N TYR A 326 -14.63 -2.72 -12.47
CA TYR A 326 -14.95 -3.70 -13.50
C TYR A 326 -16.23 -4.48 -13.18
N LEU A 327 -16.39 -4.93 -11.94
CA LEU A 327 -17.58 -5.71 -11.53
C LEU A 327 -18.86 -4.88 -11.44
N GLU A 328 -18.76 -3.57 -11.19
CA GLU A 328 -19.92 -2.66 -11.27
C GLU A 328 -20.55 -2.64 -12.65
N GLU A 329 -19.74 -2.80 -13.71
CA GLU A 329 -20.20 -2.76 -15.09
C GLU A 329 -20.35 -4.13 -15.75
N PHE A 330 -19.46 -5.06 -15.42
CA PHE A 330 -19.40 -6.41 -15.97
C PHE A 330 -19.50 -7.45 -14.84
N PRO A 331 -20.65 -7.54 -14.13
CA PRO A 331 -20.82 -8.50 -13.03
C PRO A 331 -20.65 -9.96 -13.52
N ASP A 332 -21.10 -10.25 -14.74
CA ASP A 332 -20.97 -11.56 -15.40
C ASP A 332 -19.77 -11.62 -16.37
N GLY A 333 -18.80 -10.71 -16.22
CA GLY A 333 -17.64 -10.57 -17.11
C GLY A 333 -16.62 -11.71 -17.00
N PHE A 334 -15.32 -11.42 -17.11
CA PHE A 334 -14.26 -12.45 -17.09
C PHE A 334 -13.66 -12.73 -15.70
N TYR A 335 -14.08 -11.98 -14.68
CA TYR A 335 -13.65 -12.24 -13.30
C TYR A 335 -14.46 -13.41 -12.72
N ARG A 336 -13.79 -14.35 -12.06
CA ARG A 336 -14.41 -15.55 -11.46
C ARG A 336 -14.07 -15.62 -9.98
N GLY A 337 -15.01 -16.05 -9.14
CA GLY A 337 -14.80 -16.18 -7.70
C GLY A 337 -15.34 -14.98 -6.92
N LYS A 338 -14.66 -14.67 -5.81
CA LYS A 338 -14.97 -13.56 -4.91
C LYS A 338 -13.89 -12.48 -4.92
N LEU A 339 -14.25 -11.25 -4.61
CA LEU A 339 -13.29 -10.15 -4.46
C LEU A 339 -12.82 -10.05 -3.00
N PHE A 340 -11.55 -10.35 -2.75
CA PHE A 340 -10.97 -10.20 -1.42
C PHE A 340 -10.96 -8.74 -0.94
N VAL A 341 -11.34 -8.52 0.32
CA VAL A 341 -11.35 -7.21 0.99
C VAL A 341 -10.59 -7.27 2.33
N PHE A 342 -9.97 -6.16 2.73
CA PHE A 342 -9.00 -6.09 3.83
C PHE A 342 -9.63 -5.75 5.20
N ASP A 343 -10.80 -6.34 5.45
CA ASP A 343 -11.63 -6.16 6.64
C ASP A 343 -12.28 -7.49 7.05
N ASP A 344 -13.08 -7.50 8.11
CA ASP A 344 -13.58 -8.73 8.73
C ASP A 344 -14.53 -9.54 7.82
N ARG A 345 -14.98 -8.97 6.69
CA ARG A 345 -15.76 -9.70 5.68
C ARG A 345 -14.90 -10.69 4.88
N TYR A 346 -13.59 -10.47 4.79
CA TYR A 346 -12.61 -11.19 3.95
C TYR A 346 -12.86 -11.14 2.43
N ALA A 347 -14.10 -11.24 1.98
CA ALA A 347 -14.45 -11.18 0.58
C ALA A 347 -15.87 -10.64 0.39
N ILE A 348 -16.10 -10.03 -0.75
CA ILE A 348 -17.45 -9.69 -1.24
C ILE A 348 -17.76 -10.58 -2.44
N CYS A 349 -19.00 -11.07 -2.51
CA CYS A 349 -19.45 -11.90 -3.63
C CYS A 349 -19.44 -11.07 -4.91
N SER A 350 -18.85 -11.62 -5.96
CA SER A 350 -18.92 -11.06 -7.32
C SER A 350 -19.78 -11.92 -8.24
N ASN A 351 -19.65 -13.24 -8.13
CA ASN A 351 -20.49 -14.24 -8.76
C ASN A 351 -20.52 -15.50 -7.89
N GLU A 352 -21.24 -16.52 -8.34
CA GLU A 352 -21.42 -17.79 -7.64
C GLU A 352 -20.28 -18.79 -7.87
N ASP A 353 -19.26 -18.44 -8.67
CA ASP A 353 -18.17 -19.35 -8.95
C ASP A 353 -17.30 -19.57 -7.71
N ILE A 354 -16.95 -20.83 -7.44
CA ILE A 354 -16.00 -21.18 -6.39
C ILE A 354 -14.75 -21.74 -7.07
N ILE A 355 -13.73 -20.90 -7.20
CA ILE A 355 -12.47 -21.27 -7.87
C ILE A 355 -11.38 -21.81 -6.92
N SER A 356 -11.77 -22.08 -5.68
CA SER A 356 -10.87 -22.55 -4.63
C SER A 356 -11.44 -23.76 -3.90
N ALA A 357 -10.58 -24.44 -3.16
CA ALA A 357 -10.92 -25.67 -2.49
C ALA A 357 -10.50 -25.64 -1.01
N CYS A 358 -11.25 -26.39 -0.22
CA CYS A 358 -10.91 -26.74 1.15
C CYS A 358 -9.52 -27.38 1.14
N ARG A 359 -8.64 -26.85 1.99
CA ARG A 359 -7.26 -27.29 2.11
C ARG A 359 -7.13 -28.78 2.46
N TYR A 360 -8.12 -29.34 3.17
CA TYR A 360 -8.02 -30.67 3.76
C TYR A 360 -8.69 -31.76 2.93
N CYS A 361 -9.85 -31.50 2.35
CA CYS A 361 -10.60 -32.50 1.60
C CYS A 361 -10.79 -32.19 0.11
N GLY A 362 -10.34 -31.01 -0.35
CA GLY A 362 -10.44 -30.63 -1.76
C GLY A 362 -11.83 -30.22 -2.25
N VAL A 363 -12.87 -30.28 -1.41
CA VAL A 363 -14.21 -29.77 -1.79
C VAL A 363 -14.16 -28.28 -2.09
N LEU A 364 -14.93 -27.80 -3.06
CA LEU A 364 -15.03 -26.38 -3.38
C LEU A 364 -15.35 -25.56 -2.12
N TRP A 365 -14.52 -24.55 -1.85
CA TRP A 365 -14.65 -23.70 -0.67
C TRP A 365 -13.83 -22.42 -0.80
N ASP A 366 -14.45 -21.27 -0.53
CA ASP A 366 -13.87 -19.94 -0.72
C ASP A 366 -13.93 -19.03 0.53
N GLN A 367 -14.42 -19.54 1.67
CA GLN A 367 -14.48 -18.76 2.90
C GLN A 367 -13.20 -18.92 3.72
N TYR A 368 -12.54 -17.80 3.97
CA TYR A 368 -11.36 -17.75 4.81
C TYR A 368 -11.69 -17.77 6.30
N LYS A 369 -10.81 -18.42 7.06
CA LYS A 369 -10.65 -18.24 8.51
C LYS A 369 -9.18 -18.03 8.84
N LEU A 370 -8.89 -17.40 9.97
CA LEU A 370 -7.52 -17.39 10.47
C LEU A 370 -7.11 -18.81 10.88
N CYS A 371 -5.86 -19.14 10.60
CA CYS A 371 -5.21 -20.30 11.18
C CYS A 371 -5.35 -20.27 12.71
N SER A 372 -5.75 -21.40 13.29
CA SER A 372 -5.98 -21.54 14.73
C SER A 372 -4.74 -21.31 15.61
N SER A 373 -3.54 -21.65 15.11
CA SER A 373 -2.30 -21.36 15.83
C SER A 373 -2.09 -19.86 16.06
N GLN A 374 -1.94 -19.45 17.33
CA GLN A 374 -1.75 -18.05 17.74
C GLN A 374 -0.47 -17.41 17.18
N HIS A 375 0.54 -18.24 16.85
CA HIS A 375 1.80 -17.80 16.24
C HIS A 375 1.70 -17.70 14.71
N CYS A 376 0.54 -18.02 14.14
CA CYS A 376 0.24 -17.94 12.72
C CYS A 376 -0.84 -16.91 12.47
N ARG A 377 -0.79 -16.26 11.29
CA ARG A 377 -1.83 -15.33 10.82
C ARG A 377 -2.20 -15.59 9.36
N GLN A 378 -2.00 -16.83 8.92
CA GLN A 378 -2.37 -17.25 7.57
C GLN A 378 -3.88 -17.42 7.48
N LEU A 379 -4.42 -17.05 6.32
CA LEU A 379 -5.81 -17.34 5.97
C LEU A 379 -5.91 -18.77 5.44
N VAL A 380 -6.87 -19.51 5.96
CA VAL A 380 -7.09 -20.93 5.67
C VAL A 380 -8.49 -21.11 5.09
N LEU A 381 -8.57 -21.86 3.99
CA LEU A 381 -9.82 -22.30 3.39
C LEU A 381 -10.15 -23.67 3.97
N THR A 382 -11.12 -23.71 4.88
CA THR A 382 -11.56 -24.94 5.55
C THR A 382 -13.08 -25.00 5.53
N CYS A 383 -13.63 -26.05 4.89
CA CYS A 383 -15.06 -26.29 4.86
C CYS A 383 -15.60 -26.69 6.25
N PRO A 384 -16.92 -26.55 6.52
CA PRO A 384 -17.51 -26.83 7.82
C PRO A 384 -17.26 -28.27 8.30
N SER A 385 -17.30 -29.25 7.40
CA SER A 385 -17.04 -30.65 7.72
C SER A 385 -15.62 -30.88 8.26
N CYS A 386 -14.59 -30.28 7.64
CA CYS A 386 -13.22 -30.36 8.14
C CYS A 386 -13.03 -29.55 9.43
N CYS A 387 -13.66 -28.37 9.52
CA CYS A 387 -13.62 -27.55 10.73
C CYS A 387 -14.19 -28.32 11.95
N ASN A 388 -15.29 -29.06 11.76
CA ASN A 388 -15.91 -29.88 12.81
C ASN A 388 -15.04 -31.07 13.24
N LYS A 389 -14.06 -31.46 12.40
CA LYS A 389 -13.03 -32.47 12.74
C LYS A 389 -11.80 -31.85 13.41
N GLY A 390 -11.84 -30.56 13.75
CA GLY A 390 -10.72 -29.83 14.36
C GLY A 390 -9.64 -29.37 13.37
N LEU A 391 -9.87 -29.49 12.06
CA LEU A 391 -8.87 -29.14 11.03
C LEU A 391 -8.93 -27.65 10.71
N THR A 392 -8.24 -26.81 11.48
CA THR A 392 -8.37 -25.33 11.47
C THR A 392 -7.06 -24.58 11.18
N ALA A 393 -5.96 -25.29 10.93
CA ALA A 393 -4.61 -24.74 10.80
C ALA A 393 -4.07 -24.63 9.35
N CYS A 394 -3.05 -23.79 9.14
CA CYS A 394 -2.35 -23.66 7.84
C CYS A 394 -1.57 -24.94 7.44
N CYS A 395 -1.05 -25.68 8.42
CA CYS A 395 -0.15 -26.81 8.22
C CYS A 395 -0.16 -27.75 9.45
N PRO A 396 0.39 -28.97 9.33
CA PRO A 396 0.51 -29.90 10.44
C PRO A 396 1.22 -29.29 11.66
N VAL A 397 2.31 -28.52 11.45
CA VAL A 397 3.03 -27.85 12.55
C VAL A 397 2.12 -26.89 13.33
N CYS A 398 1.26 -26.15 12.64
CA CYS A 398 0.32 -25.25 13.31
C CYS A 398 -0.83 -26.01 13.98
N GLN A 399 -1.26 -27.13 13.41
CA GLN A 399 -2.29 -28.00 13.99
C GLN A 399 -1.80 -28.60 15.32
N GLU A 400 -0.55 -29.05 15.38
CA GLU A 400 0.05 -29.58 16.61
C GLU A 400 0.27 -28.49 17.67
N LYS A 401 0.66 -27.29 17.26
CA LYS A 401 0.87 -26.16 18.18
C LYS A 401 -0.42 -25.74 18.88
N GLU A 402 -1.56 -25.75 18.19
CA GLU A 402 -2.87 -25.50 18.80
C GLU A 402 -3.16 -26.48 19.95
N LEU A 403 -2.92 -27.78 19.73
CA LEU A 403 -3.14 -28.82 20.73
C LEU A 403 -2.24 -28.67 21.98
N LYS A 404 -1.09 -27.99 21.85
CA LYS A 404 -0.11 -27.79 22.94
C LYS A 404 -0.34 -26.50 23.74
N VAL A 405 -1.11 -25.53 23.24
CA VAL A 405 -1.25 -24.17 23.83
C VAL A 405 -2.40 -24.09 24.85
N THR A 406 -2.66 -25.17 25.60
CA THR A 406 -3.56 -25.12 26.77
C THR A 406 -2.97 -24.37 27.98
N SER A 407 -1.71 -23.92 27.92
CA SER A 407 -1.08 -23.09 28.96
C SER A 407 -0.69 -21.71 28.43
N LYS A 408 -1.27 -20.67 29.05
CA LYS A 408 -1.11 -19.25 28.68
C LYS A 408 0.31 -18.76 28.98
N ALA A 409 1.00 -18.23 27.96
CA ALA A 409 2.04 -17.22 28.14
C ALA A 409 1.60 -15.94 27.41
N GLN A 410 1.14 -14.95 28.17
CA GLN A 410 0.77 -13.63 27.64
C GLN A 410 2.03 -12.76 27.47
N GLY A 411 2.15 -12.05 26.35
CA GLY A 411 2.96 -10.83 26.27
C GLY A 411 4.22 -10.85 25.40
N GLN A 412 4.59 -11.95 24.75
CA GLN A 412 5.72 -11.93 23.79
C GLN A 412 5.25 -11.66 22.35
N THR A 413 5.99 -10.84 21.61
CA THR A 413 5.80 -10.65 20.17
C THR A 413 6.24 -11.93 19.46
N LEU A 414 5.30 -12.84 19.26
CA LEU A 414 5.60 -14.16 18.76
C LEU A 414 5.99 -14.09 17.28
N LYS A 415 7.21 -14.51 16.97
CA LYS A 415 7.71 -14.62 15.59
C LYS A 415 6.87 -15.67 14.84
N GLU A 416 6.53 -15.38 13.58
CA GLU A 416 5.71 -16.28 12.78
C GLU A 416 6.46 -17.60 12.52
N GLU A 417 5.95 -18.70 13.06
CA GLU A 417 6.52 -20.04 12.93
C GLU A 417 5.50 -21.03 12.35
N CYS A 418 5.00 -20.76 11.12
CA CYS A 418 4.24 -21.70 10.29
C CYS A 418 5.15 -22.24 9.18
N GLU A 419 5.09 -23.56 8.95
CA GLU A 419 5.80 -24.26 7.88
C GLU A 419 5.48 -23.68 6.49
N CYS A 420 4.22 -23.27 6.26
CA CYS A 420 3.81 -22.64 5.00
C CYS A 420 4.61 -21.37 4.71
N THR A 421 4.93 -20.58 5.73
CA THR A 421 5.71 -19.35 5.57
C THR A 421 7.18 -19.66 5.34
N ARG A 422 7.71 -20.73 5.94
CA ARG A 422 9.11 -21.16 5.76
C ARG A 422 9.36 -21.78 4.39
N ARG A 423 8.43 -22.58 3.87
CA ARG A 423 8.59 -23.32 2.62
C ARG A 423 8.17 -22.54 1.38
N ARG A 424 7.30 -21.54 1.50
CA ARG A 424 6.88 -20.73 0.36
C ARG A 424 8.07 -19.90 -0.15
N PRO A 425 8.43 -20.02 -1.44
CA PRO A 425 9.38 -19.11 -2.05
C PRO A 425 8.92 -17.67 -1.88
N ARG A 426 9.79 -16.80 -1.39
CA ARG A 426 9.46 -15.38 -1.23
C ARG A 426 9.15 -14.73 -2.59
N VAL A 427 9.89 -15.17 -3.61
CA VAL A 427 9.82 -14.71 -4.99
C VAL A 427 9.68 -15.97 -5.85
N PRO A 428 8.47 -16.30 -6.35
CA PRO A 428 8.30 -17.44 -7.24
C PRO A 428 8.94 -17.16 -8.61
N ILE A 429 9.51 -18.19 -9.22
CA ILE A 429 10.02 -18.15 -10.60
C ILE A 429 9.03 -18.90 -11.47
N GLU A 430 8.57 -18.25 -12.53
CA GLU A 430 7.68 -18.82 -13.52
C GLU A 430 8.48 -19.69 -14.48
N CYS A 431 8.17 -20.98 -14.52
CA CYS A 431 8.76 -21.86 -15.53
C CYS A 431 8.23 -21.45 -16.92
N VAL A 432 9.12 -20.95 -17.77
CA VAL A 432 8.85 -20.59 -19.18
C VAL A 432 8.51 -21.83 -20.03
N SER A 433 8.69 -23.05 -19.51
CA SER A 433 8.31 -24.29 -20.19
C SER A 433 6.78 -24.46 -20.21
N GLN A 434 6.17 -24.07 -21.34
CA GLN A 434 4.88 -24.55 -21.84
C GLN A 434 3.89 -25.02 -20.76
N ARG A 435 3.24 -24.07 -20.07
CA ARG A 435 1.87 -24.30 -19.65
C ARG A 435 1.04 -24.46 -20.92
N ARG A 436 1.02 -25.68 -21.48
CA ARG A 436 -0.15 -26.12 -22.22
C ARG A 436 -1.30 -25.90 -21.25
N LEU A 437 -2.23 -25.05 -21.68
CA LEU A 437 -3.51 -24.85 -21.04
C LEU A 437 -4.05 -26.24 -20.69
N ASP A 438 -4.07 -26.57 -19.40
CA ASP A 438 -4.90 -27.67 -18.92
C ASP A 438 -6.34 -27.23 -19.18
N THR A 439 -6.82 -27.53 -20.39
CA THR A 439 -8.24 -27.59 -20.71
C THR A 439 -8.79 -28.78 -19.94
N GLY A 440 -9.10 -28.55 -18.66
CA GLY A 440 -9.89 -29.47 -17.85
C GLY A 440 -11.27 -29.61 -18.48
N LYS A 441 -11.61 -30.86 -18.80
CA LYS A 441 -12.96 -31.30 -19.14
C LYS A 441 -13.97 -30.98 -18.03
#